data_AF-A0A498P5B4-F1
#
_entry.id   AF-A0A498P5B4-F1
#
_cell.length_a   1.000
_cell.length_b   1.000
_cell.length_c   1.000
_cell.angle_alpha   90.00
_cell.angle_beta   90.00
_cell.angle_gamma   90.00
#
_symmetry.space_group_name_H-M   'P 1'
#
loop_
_entity.id
_entity.type
_entity.pdbx_description
1 polymer ?
#
loop_
_entity_poly.entity_id
_entity_poly.type
_entity_poly.pdbx_seq_one_letter_code
_entity_poly.pdbx_strand_id
1 'polypeptide(L)' 'MLKISEAIKTADDYSKLTDEIFEQISSSTADSLKESRDILNKIIRRKLPKFVGEARLTEKNKSKVGQKLKNTG' A
#
# COMPACT_ATOMS: atom_id res chain seq x y z
N MET A 1 19.57 -2.20 7.98
CA MET A 1 18.61 -2.63 6.95
C MET A 1 18.50 -1.51 5.94
N LEU A 2 18.76 -1.77 4.66
CA LEU A 2 18.45 -0.81 3.61
C LEU A 2 16.94 -0.51 3.63
N LYS A 3 16.53 0.66 3.13
CA LYS A 3 15.11 0.95 2.98
C LYS A 3 14.49 -0.12 2.08
N ILE A 4 13.28 -0.57 2.40
CA ILE A 4 12.55 -1.57 1.59
C ILE A 4 12.54 -1.16 0.11
N SER A 5 12.32 0.12 -0.17
CA SER A 5 12.32 0.69 -1.52
C SER A 5 13.67 0.66 -2.25
N GLU A 6 14.78 0.49 -1.53
CA GLU A 6 16.13 0.49 -2.10
C GLU A 6 16.68 -0.91 -2.31
N ALA A 7 16.09 -1.93 -1.67
CA ALA A 7 16.53 -3.33 -1.80
C ALA A 7 16.51 -3.82 -3.27
N ILE A 8 15.65 -3.24 -4.12
CA ILE A 8 15.58 -3.56 -5.55
C ILE A 8 16.88 -3.23 -6.33
N LYS A 9 17.76 -2.38 -5.77
CA LYS A 9 18.98 -1.93 -6.45
C LYS A 9 20.03 -3.03 -6.58
N THR A 10 20.00 -4.06 -5.73
CA THR A 10 20.96 -5.16 -5.78
C THR A 10 20.24 -6.50 -5.63
N ALA A 11 20.73 -7.54 -6.33
CA ALA A 11 20.16 -8.87 -6.22
C ALA A 11 20.33 -9.46 -4.81
N ASP A 12 21.45 -9.16 -4.12
CA ASP A 12 21.71 -9.66 -2.78
C ASP A 12 20.72 -9.07 -1.75
N ASP A 13 20.49 -7.77 -1.78
CA ASP A 13 19.54 -7.12 -0.87
C ASP A 13 18.10 -7.54 -1.17
N TYR A 14 17.72 -7.61 -2.45
CA TYR A 14 16.39 -8.03 -2.86
C TYR A 14 16.11 -9.48 -2.48
N SER A 15 17.11 -10.37 -2.56
CA SER A 15 16.96 -11.79 -2.18
C SER A 15 16.59 -11.98 -0.71
N LYS A 16 16.94 -11.01 0.15
CA LYS A 16 16.66 -11.00 1.59
C LYS A 16 15.34 -10.32 1.93
N LEU A 17 14.73 -9.58 0.99
CA LEU A 17 13.44 -8.92 1.20
C LEU A 17 12.31 -9.92 0.99
N THR A 18 11.83 -10.50 2.08
CA THR A 18 10.75 -11.49 2.09
C THR A 18 9.60 -11.04 3.00
N ASP A 19 8.56 -11.86 3.11
CA ASP A 19 7.44 -11.64 4.03
C ASP A 19 7.87 -11.52 5.51
N GLU A 20 9.07 -11.97 5.86
CA GLU A 20 9.66 -11.81 7.20
C GLU A 20 9.71 -10.35 7.64
N ILE A 21 9.76 -9.39 6.71
CA ILE A 21 9.70 -7.96 7.02
C ILE A 21 8.44 -7.57 7.82
N PHE A 22 7.33 -8.30 7.61
CA PHE A 22 6.11 -8.11 8.38
C PHE A 22 6.37 -8.38 9.88
N GLU A 23 7.00 -9.51 10.19
CA GLU A 23 7.30 -9.91 11.57
C GLU A 23 8.40 -9.03 12.18
N GLN A 24 9.39 -8.62 11.39
CA GLN A 24 10.43 -7.70 11.84
C GLN A 24 9.85 -6.33 12.24
N ILE A 25 8.88 -5.79 11.49
CA ILE A 25 8.18 -4.56 11.86
C ILE A 25 7.26 -4.79 13.06
N SER A 26 6.52 -5.90 13.08
CA SER A 26 5.55 -6.24 14.12
C SER A 26 6.21 -6.40 15.50
N SER A 27 7.38 -7.06 15.53
CA SER A 27 8.14 -7.35 16.76
C SER A 27 9.09 -6.24 17.19
N SER A 28 9.38 -5.26 16.33
CA SER A 28 10.32 -4.19 16.63
C SER A 28 9.85 -3.30 17.78
N THR A 29 10.79 -2.95 18.67
CA THR A 29 10.59 -1.97 19.75
C THR A 29 11.03 -0.56 19.36
N ALA A 30 11.53 -0.35 18.14
CA ALA A 30 11.99 0.97 17.70
C ALA A 30 10.83 1.96 17.59
N ASP A 31 11.02 3.17 18.12
CA ASP A 31 10.01 4.23 18.07
C ASP A 31 9.75 4.73 16.64
N SER A 32 10.78 4.72 15.78
CA SER A 32 10.66 5.08 14.37
C SER A 32 9.72 4.15 13.57
N LEU A 33 9.40 2.97 14.11
CA LEU A 33 8.49 2.00 13.49
C LEU A 33 7.14 1.92 14.20
N LYS A 34 6.89 2.78 15.19
CA LYS A 34 5.65 2.74 15.99
C LYS A 34 4.40 2.81 15.12
N GLU A 35 4.35 3.74 14.16
CA GLU A 35 3.19 3.90 13.29
C GLU A 35 2.95 2.67 12.41
N SER A 36 4.00 2.14 11.79
CA SER A 36 3.92 0.92 10.97
C SER A 36 3.44 -0.26 11.81
N ARG A 37 4.00 -0.46 13.01
CA ARG A 37 3.58 -1.49 13.95
C ARG A 37 2.11 -1.33 14.37
N ASP A 38 1.65 -0.10 14.62
CA ASP A 38 0.25 0.18 14.96
C ASP A 38 -0.71 -0.18 13.81
N ILE A 39 -0.30 0.03 12.55
CA ILE A 39 -1.06 -0.40 11.35
C ILE A 39 -1.10 -1.93 11.25
N LEU A 40 0.03 -2.63 11.40
CA LEU A 40 0.06 -4.09 11.36
C LEU A 40 -0.80 -4.70 12.48
N ASN A 41 -0.77 -4.12 13.68
CA ASN A 41 -1.64 -4.52 14.79
C ASN A 41 -3.13 -4.36 14.49
N LYS A 42 -3.53 -3.33 13.72
CA LYS A 42 -4.92 -3.22 13.24
C LYS A 42 -5.29 -4.36 12.29
N ILE A 43 -4.37 -4.76 11.41
CA ILE A 43 -4.58 -5.88 10.49
C ILE A 43 -4.75 -7.20 11.25
N ILE A 44 -3.86 -7.49 12.22
CA ILE A 44 -3.91 -8.69 13.07
C ILE A 44 -5.23 -8.75 13.84
N ARG A 45 -5.65 -7.63 14.42
CA ARG A 45 -6.91 -7.52 15.21
C ARG A 45 -8.17 -7.36 14.35
N ARG A 46 -8.07 -7.51 13.02
CA ARG A 46 -9.16 -7.27 12.05
C ARG A 46 -9.87 -5.91 12.20
N LYS A 47 -9.14 -4.89 12.66
CA LYS A 47 -9.55 -3.48 12.65
C LYS A 47 -9.23 -2.83 11.29
N LEU A 48 -9.71 -3.45 10.22
CA LEU A 48 -9.48 -2.99 8.85
C LEU A 48 -10.35 -1.76 8.53
N PRO A 49 -9.90 -0.84 7.64
CA PRO A 49 -10.76 0.17 7.07
C PRO A 49 -12.03 -0.45 6.49
N LYS A 50 -13.16 0.23 6.65
CA LYS A 50 -14.44 -0.27 6.14
C LYS A 50 -14.51 -0.03 4.64
N PHE A 51 -14.89 -1.07 3.92
CA PHE A 51 -15.29 -0.93 2.52
C PHE A 51 -16.61 -0.16 2.44
N VAL A 52 -16.59 1.00 1.76
CA VAL A 52 -17.74 1.92 1.67
C VAL A 52 -18.63 1.59 0.46
N GLY A 53 -18.08 0.98 -0.58
CA GLY A 53 -18.81 0.60 -1.78
C GLY A 53 -17.91 0.59 -3.02
N GLU A 54 -18.48 0.18 -4.14
CA GLU A 54 -17.82 0.15 -5.45
C GLU A 54 -18.75 0.80 -6.48
N ALA A 55 -18.18 1.63 -7.37
CA ALA A 55 -18.91 2.24 -8.47
C ALA A 55 -18.29 1.82 -9.81
N ARG A 56 -19.15 1.55 -10.79
CA ARG A 56 -18.74 1.18 -12.15
C ARG A 56 -19.22 2.21 -13.15
N LEU A 57 -18.37 2.58 -14.09
CA LEU A 57 -18.76 3.42 -15.22
C LEU A 57 -19.70 2.62 -16.13
N THR A 58 -20.86 3.20 -16.44
CA THR A 58 -21.74 2.72 -17.51
C THR A 58 -21.25 3.26 -18.87
N GLU A 59 -21.61 2.61 -19.97
CA GLU A 59 -21.26 3.09 -21.33
C GLU A 59 -21.68 4.55 -21.56
N LYS A 60 -22.84 4.96 -21.02
CA LYS A 60 -23.35 6.34 -21.06
C LYS A 60 -22.43 7.34 -20.33
N ASN A 61 -21.69 6.88 -19.33
CA ASN A 61 -20.79 7.72 -18.53
C ASN A 61 -19.34 7.67 -19.04
N LYS A 62 -18.91 6.61 -19.72
CA LYS A 62 -17.60 6.52 -20.38
C LYS A 62 -17.43 7.62 -21.45
N SER A 63 -18.46 7.83 -22.27
CA SER A 63 -18.45 8.87 -23.31
C SER A 63 -18.34 10.29 -22.76
N LYS A 64 -18.89 10.56 -21.56
CA LYS A 64 -18.80 11.87 -20.89
C LYS A 64 -17.41 12.15 -20.29
N VAL A 65 -16.73 11.12 -19.78
CA VAL A 65 -15.35 11.25 -19.26
C VAL A 65 -14.36 11.57 -20.40
N GLY A 66 -14.51 10.90 -21.55
CA GLY A 66 -13.67 11.14 -22.72
C GLY A 66 -13.82 12.55 -23.33
N GLN A 67 -15.02 13.16 -23.24
CA GLN A 67 -15.24 14.54 -23.70
C GLN A 67 -14.70 15.59 -22.71
N LYS A 68 -14.81 15.34 -21.40
CA LYS A 68 -14.32 16.27 -20.38
C LYS A 68 -12.80 16.44 -20.41
N LEU A 69 -12.05 15.38 -20.72
CA LEU A 69 -10.59 15.41 -20.85
C LEU A 69 -10.10 16.19 -22.08
N LYS A 70 -10.91 16.28 -23.14
CA LYS A 70 -10.58 17.00 -24.38
C LYS A 70 -10.81 18.51 -24.28
N ASN A 71 -11.63 18.95 -23.33
CA ASN A 71 -12.04 20.36 -23.18
C ASN A 71 -11.25 21.10 -22.09
N THR A 72 -10.17 20.49 -21.57
CA THR A 72 -9.26 21.09 -20.57
C THR A 72 -7.89 21.45 -21.15
N GLY A 73 -7.77 21.55 -22.47
CA GLY A 73 -6.59 22.05 -23.19
C GLY A 73 -6.76 23.48 -23.63
#